data_AF-A0A9D8EPK9-F1
#
_entry.id   AF-A0A9D8EPK9-F1
#
_cell.length_a   1.000
_cell.length_b   1.000
_cell.length_c   1.000
_cell.angle_alpha   90.00
_cell.angle_beta   90.00
_cell.angle_gamma   90.00
#
_symmetry.space_group_name_H-M   'P 1'
#
loop_
_entity.id
_entity.type
_entity.pdbx_description
1 polymer ?
#
loop_
_entity_poly.entity_id
_entity_poly.type
_entity_poly.pdbx_seq_one_letter_code
_entity_poly.pdbx_strand_id
1 'polypeptide(L)'
;VGREITFTKDIDDAGTLKSVFLFLSQKISANLYSKGYKGRILTIKVRYSDFKTVTKRITLNGHTSAIFDIYKSSIALLKDLDLVRKKVRLVGVSVSGLQQSSVLDSILDSNEKKDEKLTGAIDRISEKFGDNKLIVAGIREFKKDYS
;
A
#
# COMPACT_ATOMS: atom_id res chain seq x y z
N VAL A 1 3.89 -9.15 7.05
CA VAL A 1 4.49 -8.58 5.82
C VAL A 1 4.19 -7.09 5.79
N GLY A 2 5.17 -6.21 5.62
CA GLY A 2 4.93 -4.76 5.61
C GLY A 2 5.95 -3.98 4.81
N ARG A 3 5.58 -2.76 4.42
CA ARG A 3 6.39 -1.81 3.66
C ARG A 3 6.07 -0.38 4.13
N GLU A 4 7.06 0.49 4.09
CA GLU A 4 6.91 1.91 4.40
C GLU A 4 7.73 2.79 3.47
N ILE A 5 7.29 4.04 3.31
CA ILE A 5 7.97 5.07 2.52
C ILE A 5 8.11 6.31 3.40
N THR A 6 9.35 6.80 3.47
CA THR A 6 9.68 8.13 4.02
C THR A 6 9.72 9.12 2.87
N PHE A 7 9.00 10.22 3.01
CA PHE A 7 8.97 11.28 2.01
C PHE A 7 10.16 12.23 2.16
N THR A 8 10.73 12.64 1.03
CA THR A 8 11.79 13.64 0.96
C THR A 8 11.29 15.01 1.39
N LYS A 9 10.05 15.34 1.03
CA LYS A 9 9.30 16.52 1.45
C LYS A 9 7.99 16.07 2.10
N ASP A 10 7.61 16.69 3.22
CA ASP A 10 6.37 16.35 3.90
C ASP A 10 5.14 16.63 3.00
N ILE A 11 4.17 15.72 3.01
CA ILE A 11 3.01 15.68 2.11
C ILE A 11 1.72 16.00 2.87
N ASP A 12 0.89 16.89 2.32
CA ASP A 12 -0.49 17.17 2.76
C ASP A 12 -1.54 16.85 1.69
N ASP A 13 -1.13 16.54 0.45
CA ASP A 13 -2.03 16.15 -0.62
C ASP A 13 -2.60 14.73 -0.43
N ALA A 14 -3.91 14.67 -0.17
CA ALA A 14 -4.64 13.41 -0.03
C ALA A 14 -4.58 12.52 -1.28
N GLY A 15 -4.48 13.12 -2.47
CA GLY A 15 -4.33 12.36 -3.73
C GLY A 15 -3.02 11.58 -3.73
N THR A 16 -1.92 12.27 -3.42
CA THR A 16 -0.59 11.67 -3.25
C THR A 16 -0.59 10.54 -2.23
N LEU A 17 -1.18 10.76 -1.04
CA LEU A 17 -1.20 9.73 0.00
C LEU A 17 -1.94 8.48 -0.47
N LYS A 18 -3.12 8.62 -1.08
CA LYS A 18 -3.88 7.49 -1.65
C LYS A 18 -3.05 6.69 -2.65
N SER A 19 -2.40 7.41 -3.55
CA SER A 19 -1.47 6.87 -4.52
C SER A 19 -0.34 6.04 -3.88
N VAL A 20 0.31 6.55 -2.83
CA VAL A 20 1.36 5.83 -2.11
C VAL A 20 0.81 4.60 -1.38
N PHE A 21 -0.37 4.69 -0.76
CA PHE A 21 -1.04 3.54 -0.15
C PHE A 21 -1.33 2.44 -1.17
N LEU A 22 -1.76 2.81 -2.39
CA LEU A 22 -1.97 1.86 -3.47
C LEU A 22 -0.67 1.15 -3.86
N PHE A 23 0.44 1.89 -4.01
CA PHE A 23 1.75 1.31 -4.30
C PHE A 23 2.19 0.32 -3.21
N LEU A 24 2.09 0.71 -1.93
CA LEU A 24 2.45 -0.18 -0.81
C LEU A 24 1.56 -1.44 -0.79
N SER A 25 0.27 -1.30 -1.10
CA SER A 25 -0.68 -2.43 -1.16
C SER A 25 -0.28 -3.46 -2.22
N GLN A 26 0.16 -3.01 -3.40
CA GLN A 26 0.66 -3.89 -4.45
C GLN A 26 1.90 -4.66 -4.02
N LYS A 27 2.87 -3.98 -3.40
CA LYS A 27 4.12 -4.62 -2.95
C LYS A 27 3.85 -5.64 -1.85
N ILE A 28 2.91 -5.38 -0.96
CA ILE A 28 2.51 -6.32 0.09
C ILE A 28 1.77 -7.50 -0.51
N SER A 29 0.80 -7.26 -1.40
CA SER A 29 0.07 -8.30 -2.13
C SER A 29 1.01 -9.23 -2.88
N ALA A 30 1.94 -8.68 -3.68
CA ALA A 30 2.93 -9.46 -4.40
C ALA A 30 3.81 -10.32 -3.47
N ASN A 31 4.21 -9.79 -2.31
CA ASN A 31 5.02 -10.54 -1.34
C ASN A 31 4.24 -11.63 -0.62
N LEU A 32 2.95 -11.39 -0.33
CA LEU A 32 2.05 -12.39 0.24
C LEU A 32 1.82 -13.53 -0.75
N TYR A 33 1.49 -13.17 -1.99
CA TYR A 33 1.28 -14.11 -3.09
C TYR A 33 2.52 -14.96 -3.38
N SER A 34 3.70 -14.33 -3.51
CA SER A 34 4.95 -15.05 -3.81
C SER A 34 5.36 -16.04 -2.71
N LYS A 35 4.88 -15.82 -1.48
CA LYS A 35 5.17 -16.70 -0.34
C LYS A 35 4.02 -17.69 -0.06
N GLY A 36 2.94 -17.66 -0.83
CA GLY A 36 1.77 -18.51 -0.62
C GLY A 36 1.02 -18.20 0.68
N TYR A 37 0.91 -16.93 1.06
CA TYR A 37 0.16 -16.50 2.25
C TYR A 37 -0.94 -15.49 1.92
N LYS A 38 -1.99 -15.50 2.74
CA LYS A 38 -2.97 -14.41 2.90
C LYS A 38 -2.88 -13.88 4.33
N GLY A 39 -3.44 -12.69 4.60
CA GLY A 39 -3.50 -12.14 5.95
C GLY A 39 -4.79 -11.39 6.22
N ARG A 40 -5.15 -11.23 7.50
CA ARG A 40 -6.44 -10.62 7.89
C ARG A 40 -6.33 -9.37 8.75
N ILE A 41 -5.16 -9.07 9.31
CA ILE A 41 -4.97 -7.86 10.13
C ILE A 41 -4.21 -6.84 9.30
N LEU A 42 -4.86 -5.73 8.97
CA LEU A 42 -4.24 -4.64 8.24
C LEU A 42 -3.93 -3.49 9.19
N THR A 43 -2.71 -2.96 9.11
CA THR A 43 -2.23 -1.86 9.94
C THR A 43 -1.62 -0.79 9.06
N ILE A 44 -1.99 0.47 9.30
CA ILE A 44 -1.30 1.63 8.73
C ILE A 44 -0.47 2.32 9.81
N LYS A 45 0.67 2.87 9.39
CA LYS A 45 1.53 3.75 10.18
C LYS A 45 1.59 5.09 9.46
N VAL A 46 1.41 6.18 10.20
CA VAL A 46 1.57 7.55 9.69
C VAL A 46 2.48 8.29 10.65
N ARG A 47 3.57 8.87 10.16
CA ARG A 47 4.41 9.81 10.90
C ARG A 47 4.23 11.21 10.33
N TYR A 48 3.96 12.17 11.19
CA TYR A 48 3.81 13.57 10.83
C TYR A 48 5.16 14.29 10.80
N SER A 49 5.18 15.52 10.27
CA SER A 49 6.36 16.39 10.18
C SER A 49 6.97 16.77 11.53
N ASP A 50 6.18 16.71 12.61
CA ASP A 50 6.62 16.90 13.99
C ASP A 50 7.13 15.59 14.64
N PHE A 51 7.37 14.55 13.83
CA PHE A 51 7.81 13.22 14.23
C PHE A 51 6.83 12.42 15.09
N LYS A 52 5.63 12.95 15.39
CA LYS A 52 4.57 12.17 16.04
C LYS A 52 4.13 11.04 15.11
N THR A 53 4.04 9.83 15.66
CA THR A 53 3.61 8.64 14.90
C THR A 53 2.25 8.17 15.40
N VAL A 54 1.35 7.85 14.48
CA VAL A 54 0.06 7.23 14.75
C VAL A 54 -0.05 5.93 13.97
N THR A 55 -0.58 4.90 14.64
CA THR A 55 -0.83 3.59 14.06
C THR A 55 -2.31 3.25 14.22
N LYS A 56 -2.94 2.76 13.15
CA LYS A 56 -4.33 2.29 13.17
C LYS A 56 -4.38 0.91 12.53
N ARG A 57 -5.28 0.06 13.02
CA ARG A 57 -5.44 -1.30 12.50
C ARG A 57 -6.91 -1.70 12.38
N ILE A 58 -7.19 -2.62 11.46
CA ILE A 58 -8.46 -3.32 11.32
C ILE A 58 -8.20 -4.82 11.19
N THR A 59 -9.12 -5.62 11.72
CA THR A 59 -9.16 -7.06 11.44
C THR A 59 -10.29 -7.30 10.45
N LEU A 60 -9.97 -7.92 9.32
CA LEU A 60 -10.91 -8.26 8.26
C LEU A 60 -11.63 -9.57 8.58
N ASN A 61 -12.82 -9.75 8.02
CA ASN A 61 -13.62 -10.97 8.19
C ASN A 61 -12.95 -12.21 7.57
N GLY A 62 -12.14 -12.02 6.52
CA GLY A 62 -11.40 -13.07 5.84
C GLY A 62 -9.91 -12.76 5.68
N HIS A 63 -9.12 -13.78 5.35
CA HIS A 63 -7.74 -13.59 4.95
C HIS A 63 -7.68 -13.17 3.48
N THR A 64 -6.94 -12.10 3.19
CA THR A 64 -6.77 -11.57 1.84
C THR A 64 -5.29 -11.37 1.50
N SER A 65 -4.97 -11.56 0.24
CA SER A 65 -3.74 -11.09 -0.40
C SER A 65 -4.06 -10.08 -1.51
N ALA A 66 -5.34 -9.73 -1.72
CA ALA A 66 -5.77 -8.91 -2.83
C ALA A 66 -5.35 -7.44 -2.64
N ILE A 67 -4.83 -6.85 -3.72
CA ILE A 67 -4.36 -5.46 -3.73
C ILE A 67 -5.46 -4.50 -3.27
N PHE A 68 -6.67 -4.71 -3.79
CA PHE A 68 -7.79 -3.79 -3.59
C PHE A 68 -8.33 -3.82 -2.17
N ASP A 69 -8.39 -5.00 -1.54
CA ASP A 69 -8.77 -5.13 -0.13
C ASP A 69 -7.77 -4.43 0.77
N ILE A 70 -6.47 -4.64 0.52
CA ILE A 70 -5.39 -4.01 1.28
C ILE A 70 -5.47 -2.48 1.12
N TYR A 71 -5.65 -2.00 -0.11
CA TYR A 71 -5.77 -0.57 -0.41
C TYR A 71 -7.00 0.05 0.25
N LYS A 72 -8.20 -0.49 0.00
CA LYS A 72 -9.47 0.02 0.55
C LYS A 72 -9.44 0.09 2.07
N SER A 73 -8.94 -0.96 2.72
CA SER A 73 -8.81 -1.01 4.17
C SER A 73 -7.80 0.02 4.69
N SER A 74 -6.69 0.21 3.98
CA SER A 74 -5.71 1.26 4.32
C SER A 74 -6.32 2.66 4.22
N ILE A 75 -7.11 2.93 3.18
CA ILE A 75 -7.80 4.22 3.01
C ILE A 75 -8.90 4.43 4.05
N ALA A 76 -9.63 3.37 4.44
CA ALA A 76 -10.59 3.46 5.52
C ALA A 76 -9.91 3.90 6.82
N LEU A 77 -8.82 3.23 7.20
CA LEU A 77 -8.04 3.60 8.39
C LEU A 77 -7.43 5.00 8.29
N LEU A 78 -7.05 5.45 7.09
CA LEU A 78 -6.52 6.78 6.86
C LEU A 78 -7.59 7.86 7.08
N LYS A 79 -8.85 7.60 6.67
CA LYS A 79 -9.96 8.53 6.88
C LYS A 79 -10.30 8.71 8.36
N ASP A 80 -10.05 7.68 9.18
CA ASP A 80 -10.21 7.74 10.64
C ASP A 80 -9.09 8.55 11.33
N LEU A 81 -8.09 9.02 10.57
CA LEU A 81 -7.06 9.93 11.04
C LEU A 81 -7.43 11.36 10.68
N ASP A 82 -7.36 12.26 11.66
CA ASP A 82 -7.43 13.69 11.41
C ASP A 82 -6.12 14.18 10.76
N LEU A 83 -6.07 14.12 9.44
CA LEU A 83 -4.95 14.61 8.63
C LEU A 83 -4.98 16.13 8.42
N VAL A 84 -6.04 16.82 8.86
CA VAL A 84 -6.31 18.23 8.51
C VAL A 84 -5.27 19.19 9.10
N ARG A 85 -4.51 18.76 10.10
CA ARG A 85 -3.63 19.67 10.87
C ARG A 85 -2.14 19.52 10.61
N LYS A 86 -1.66 18.42 10.02
CA LYS A 86 -0.21 18.13 9.96
C LYS A 86 0.21 17.43 8.67
N LYS A 87 1.30 17.91 8.08
CA LYS A 87 1.95 17.25 6.94
C LYS A 87 2.49 15.89 7.35
N VAL A 88 2.49 14.96 6.41
CA VAL A 88 2.92 13.57 6.59
C VAL A 88 4.35 13.40 6.09
N ARG A 89 5.22 12.85 6.94
CA ARG A 89 6.63 12.56 6.67
C ARG A 89 6.86 11.11 6.23
N LEU A 90 6.04 10.17 6.72
CA LEU A 90 6.16 8.74 6.39
C LEU A 90 4.79 8.08 6.44
N VAL A 91 4.58 7.13 5.53
CA VAL A 91 3.46 6.18 5.59
C VAL A 91 3.96 4.75 5.49
N GLY A 92 3.29 3.84 6.20
CA GLY A 92 3.54 2.42 6.16
C GLY A 92 2.25 1.62 6.15
N VAL A 93 2.30 0.46 5.50
CA VAL A 93 1.23 -0.54 5.50
C VAL A 93 1.83 -1.87 5.91
N SER A 94 1.11 -2.63 6.73
CA SER A 94 1.48 -4.00 7.04
C SER A 94 0.27 -4.90 7.18
N VAL A 95 0.42 -6.13 6.71
CA VAL A 95 -0.54 -7.22 6.85
C VAL A 95 0.04 -8.29 7.77
N SER A 96 -0.74 -8.70 8.75
CA SER A 96 -0.43 -9.75 9.73
C SER A 96 -1.65 -10.67 9.95
N GLY A 97 -1.54 -11.61 10.91
CA GLY A 97 -2.50 -12.70 11.04
C GLY A 97 -2.49 -13.55 9.77
N LEU A 98 -1.34 -14.16 9.48
CA LEU A 98 -1.11 -14.84 8.21
C LEU A 98 -1.66 -16.26 8.23
N GLN A 99 -2.16 -16.70 7.09
CA GLN A 99 -2.59 -18.07 6.82
C GLN A 99 -2.01 -18.51 5.47
N GLN A 100 -1.61 -19.77 5.37
CA GLN A 100 -1.17 -20.33 4.09
C GLN A 100 -2.34 -20.36 3.10
N SER A 101 -2.08 -19.93 1.87
CA SER A 101 -3.06 -19.98 0.78
C SER A 101 -3.28 -21.41 0.35
N SER A 102 -4.54 -21.78 0.10
CA SER A 102 -4.89 -23.07 -0.49
C SER A 102 -4.79 -23.06 -2.02
N VAL A 103 -4.85 -24.24 -2.63
CA VAL A 103 -4.95 -24.36 -4.10
C VAL A 103 -6.23 -23.70 -4.62
N LEU A 104 -7.34 -23.84 -3.90
CA LEU A 104 -8.63 -23.24 -4.25
C LEU A 104 -8.56 -21.71 -4.25
N ASP A 105 -7.87 -21.12 -3.26
CA ASP A 105 -7.62 -19.68 -3.19
C ASP A 105 -6.93 -19.14 -4.45
N SER A 106 -5.97 -19.90 -4.98
CA SER A 106 -5.17 -19.47 -6.13
C SER A 106 -5.99 -19.44 -7.42
N ILE A 107 -6.97 -20.34 -7.54
CA ILE A 107 -7.89 -20.42 -8.68
C ILE A 107 -8.89 -19.25 -8.64
N LEU A 108 -9.41 -18.92 -7.46
CA LEU A 108 -10.35 -17.80 -7.28
C LEU A 108 -9.69 -16.45 -7.58
N ASP A 109 -8.50 -16.21 -7.02
CA ASP A 109 -7.75 -14.95 -7.19
C ASP A 109 -7.33 -14.72 -8.67
N SER A 110 -7.22 -15.78 -9.47
CA SER A 110 -6.84 -15.72 -10.89
C SER A 110 -7.95 -15.18 -11.79
N ASN A 111 -9.22 -15.36 -11.39
CA ASN A 111 -10.39 -14.91 -12.16
C ASN A 111 -10.75 -13.43 -11.90
N GLU A 112 -10.18 -12.80 -10.88
CA GLU A 112 -10.47 -11.40 -10.50
C GLU A 112 -9.52 -10.36 -11.14
N LYS A 113 -8.57 -10.78 -12.00
CA LYS A 113 -7.56 -9.87 -12.55
C LYS A 113 -8.07 -9.04 -13.73
N LYS A 114 -8.41 -7.76 -13.46
CA LYS A 114 -7.86 -6.54 -14.11
C LYS A 114 -8.70 -5.31 -13.78
N ASP A 115 -8.21 -4.44 -12.90
CA ASP A 115 -8.67 -3.06 -12.82
C ASP A 115 -7.69 -2.15 -13.59
N GLU A 116 -8.00 -1.84 -14.84
CA GLU A 116 -7.22 -0.90 -15.69
C GLU A 116 -7.07 0.49 -15.03
N LYS A 117 -8.04 0.88 -14.21
CA LYS A 117 -8.01 2.13 -13.42
C LYS A 117 -6.86 2.18 -12.42
N LEU A 118 -6.35 1.02 -11.97
CA LEU A 118 -5.28 0.93 -10.99
C LEU A 118 -3.92 1.29 -11.59
N THR A 119 -3.67 0.87 -12.83
CA THR A 119 -2.44 1.18 -13.57
C THR A 119 -2.31 2.69 -13.78
N GLY A 120 -3.39 3.35 -14.22
CA GLY A 120 -3.38 4.81 -14.44
C GLY A 120 -3.15 5.63 -13.17
N ALA A 121 -3.51 5.11 -11.98
CA ALA A 121 -3.19 5.77 -10.72
C ALA A 121 -1.70 5.69 -10.36
N ILE A 122 -1.00 4.63 -10.78
CA ILE A 122 0.45 4.44 -10.61
C ILE A 122 1.23 5.28 -11.62
N ASP A 123 0.75 5.36 -12.86
CA ASP A 123 1.39 6.16 -13.90
C ASP A 123 1.40 7.65 -13.51
N ARG A 124 0.28 8.15 -12.97
CA ARG A 124 0.18 9.50 -12.42
C ARG A 124 1.12 9.77 -11.24
N ILE A 125 1.45 8.74 -10.45
CA ILE A 125 2.49 8.84 -9.41
C ILE A 125 3.85 8.95 -10.10
N SER A 126 4.13 8.07 -11.03
CA SER A 126 5.41 8.07 -11.74
C SER A 126 5.66 9.40 -12.48
N GLU A 127 4.63 10.04 -13.01
CA GLU A 127 4.67 11.38 -13.62
C GLU A 127 4.81 12.50 -12.58
N LYS A 128 3.93 12.60 -11.58
CA LYS A 128 3.94 13.67 -10.56
C LYS A 128 5.16 13.63 -9.63
N PHE A 129 5.75 12.43 -9.46
CA PHE A 129 6.96 12.22 -8.65
C PHE A 129 8.22 12.02 -9.50
N GLY A 130 8.13 12.10 -10.83
CA GLY A 130 9.25 12.06 -11.77
C GLY A 130 10.27 13.19 -11.53
N ASP A 131 9.81 14.34 -11.04
CA ASP A 131 10.65 15.48 -10.67
C ASP A 131 11.36 15.30 -9.32
N ASN A 132 10.84 14.44 -8.43
CA ASN A 132 11.45 14.11 -7.13
C ASN A 132 12.15 12.75 -7.19
N LYS A 133 13.29 12.76 -7.91
CA LYS A 133 14.24 11.69 -8.29
C LYS A 133 14.53 10.55 -7.29
N LEU A 134 14.15 10.67 -6.01
CA LEU A 134 14.45 9.70 -4.95
C LEU A 134 13.33 8.67 -4.70
N ILE A 135 12.04 9.02 -4.91
CA ILE A 135 10.93 8.02 -4.83
C ILE A 135 11.01 7.07 -6.04
N VAL A 136 11.48 7.59 -7.17
CA VAL A 136 11.65 6.85 -8.42
C VAL A 136 12.77 5.81 -8.33
N ALA A 137 13.80 5.96 -7.51
CA ALA A 137 14.84 4.93 -7.36
C ALA A 137 14.24 3.57 -6.92
N GLY A 138 13.35 3.60 -5.92
CA GLY A 138 12.62 2.43 -5.46
C GLY A 138 11.47 1.96 -6.38
N ILE A 139 11.18 2.67 -7.48
CA ILE A 139 10.16 2.28 -8.47
C ILE A 139 10.83 1.82 -9.79
N ARG A 140 11.92 2.47 -10.22
CA ARG A 140 12.70 2.14 -11.42
C ARG A 140 13.53 0.87 -11.26
N GLU A 141 14.12 0.61 -10.09
CA GLU A 141 14.81 -0.66 -9.84
C GLU A 141 13.88 -1.86 -10.02
N PHE A 142 12.59 -1.71 -9.70
CA PHE A 142 11.61 -2.80 -9.75
C PHE A 142 11.00 -3.07 -11.13
N LYS A 143 11.13 -2.17 -12.11
CA LYS A 143 10.64 -2.46 -13.49
C LYS A 143 11.54 -3.48 -14.19
N LYS A 144 12.78 -3.67 -13.71
CA LYS A 144 13.72 -4.69 -14.20
C LYS A 144 13.40 -6.11 -13.71
N ASP A 145 12.75 -6.25 -12.55
CA ASP A 145 12.53 -7.57 -11.92
C ASP A 145 11.25 -8.29 -12.39
N TYR A 146 10.45 -7.64 -13.23
CA TYR A 146 9.16 -8.15 -13.73
C TYR A 146 9.05 -8.10 -15.26
N SER A 147 10.19 -8.03 -15.96
CA SER A 147 10.28 -8.15 -17.41
C SER A 147 10.93 -9.47 -17.80
#